data_AF-A0A2N4YXN4-F1
#
_entry.id   AF-A0A2N4YXN4-F1
#
_cell.length_a   1.000
_cell.length_b   1.000
_cell.length_c   1.000
_cell.angle_alpha   90.00
_cell.angle_beta   90.00
_cell.angle_gamma   90.00
#
_symmetry.space_group_name_H-M   'P 1'
#
loop_
_entity.id
_entity.type
_entity.pdbx_description
1 polymer ?
#
loop_
_entity_poly.entity_id
_entity_poly.type
_entity_poly.pdbx_seq_one_letter_code
_entity_poly.pdbx_strand_id
1 'polypeptide(L)'
;MRNLLPIALFTLILSPLAAFAQQQFSTPEQAASALAEALSQQNEAALSKVLGDNWQQFLPTDGIDPSAVDRYQRDWQVKHVIVQQGDNAWLDVGSEAWRLPVPIVKTSQGWRFDMAAGEEEILTRAIGRNELSAIAAMHAYIDA
;
A
#
# COMPACT_ATOMS: atom_id res chain seq x y z
N MET A 1 -0.46 61.82 35.36
CA MET A 1 -0.81 60.40 35.54
C MET A 1 -1.80 59.99 34.46
N ARG A 2 -1.35 59.28 33.41
CA ARG A 2 -2.13 58.23 32.71
C ARG A 2 -1.22 57.56 31.67
N ASN A 3 -0.85 56.32 31.97
CA ASN A 3 -0.01 55.48 31.13
C ASN A 3 -0.92 54.79 30.10
N LEU A 4 -0.54 54.74 28.84
CA LEU A 4 -1.22 53.93 27.81
C LEU A 4 -0.27 52.83 27.33
N LEU A 5 -0.73 51.60 27.52
CA LEU A 5 -0.07 50.32 27.25
C LEU A 5 0.36 50.15 25.78
N PRO A 6 1.46 49.44 25.47
CA PRO A 6 1.76 49.01 24.11
C PRO A 6 0.89 47.80 23.72
N ILE A 7 0.23 47.90 22.58
CA ILE A 7 -0.51 46.79 21.96
C ILE A 7 0.54 45.85 21.35
N ALA A 8 0.74 44.69 21.97
CA ALA A 8 1.57 43.62 21.42
C ALA A 8 0.78 42.90 20.32
N LEU A 9 1.26 43.04 19.08
CA LEU A 9 0.74 42.35 17.90
C LEU A 9 1.16 40.87 17.96
N PHE A 10 0.21 39.98 18.25
CA PHE A 10 0.43 38.54 18.23
C PHE A 10 0.45 38.06 16.76
N THR A 11 1.64 37.90 16.19
CA THR A 11 1.81 37.25 14.88
C THR A 11 1.48 35.77 15.01
N LEU A 12 0.33 35.37 14.50
CA LEU A 12 -0.08 33.97 14.34
C LEU A 12 0.83 33.34 13.28
N ILE A 13 1.81 32.53 13.71
CA ILE A 13 2.63 31.73 12.81
C ILE A 13 1.73 30.61 12.29
N LEU A 14 1.26 30.76 11.05
CA LEU A 14 0.57 29.71 10.33
C LEU A 14 1.61 28.67 9.89
N SER A 15 1.87 27.69 10.76
CA SER A 15 2.69 26.53 10.39
C SER A 15 1.99 25.77 9.25
N PRO A 16 2.65 25.51 8.11
CA PRO A 16 2.07 24.65 7.10
C PRO A 16 1.96 23.24 7.72
N LEU A 17 0.75 22.70 7.74
CA LEU A 17 0.55 21.26 7.89
C LEU A 17 1.30 20.62 6.72
N ALA A 18 2.47 20.04 6.99
CA ALA A 18 3.18 19.25 6.00
C ALA A 18 2.34 18.00 5.73
N ALA A 19 1.45 18.09 4.75
CA ALA A 19 0.85 16.92 4.14
C ALA A 19 2.00 16.15 3.46
N PHE A 20 2.33 14.97 4.00
CA PHE A 20 3.28 14.09 3.35
C PHE A 20 2.61 13.54 2.09
N ALA A 21 2.93 14.14 0.94
CA ALA A 21 2.45 13.63 -0.33
C ALA A 21 3.04 12.23 -0.58
N GLN A 22 2.20 11.29 -1.04
CA GLN A 22 2.65 9.97 -1.49
C GLN A 22 3.80 10.13 -2.49
N GLN A 23 4.83 9.32 -2.33
CA GLN A 23 6.02 9.37 -3.16
C GLN A 23 5.68 9.04 -4.62
N GLN A 24 6.22 9.86 -5.52
CA GLN A 24 6.13 9.68 -6.96
C GLN A 24 7.43 9.08 -7.47
N PHE A 25 7.35 8.12 -8.37
CA PHE A 25 8.47 7.39 -8.92
C PHE A 25 8.64 7.69 -10.41
N SER A 26 9.87 7.62 -10.91
CA SER A 26 10.12 7.86 -12.34
C SER A 26 9.63 6.70 -13.21
N THR A 27 9.64 5.49 -12.66
CA THR A 27 9.18 4.27 -13.35
C THR A 27 8.39 3.38 -12.37
N PRO A 28 7.50 2.50 -12.88
CA PRO A 28 6.79 1.56 -12.02
C PRO A 28 7.72 0.54 -11.33
N GLU A 29 8.86 0.19 -11.94
CA GLU A 29 9.87 -0.69 -11.32
C GLU A 29 10.46 -0.07 -10.05
N GLN A 30 10.69 1.25 -10.05
CA GLN A 30 11.18 1.97 -8.87
C GLN A 30 10.15 1.93 -7.74
N ALA A 31 8.86 2.10 -8.07
CA ALA A 31 7.78 1.99 -7.08
C ALA A 31 7.71 0.58 -6.48
N ALA A 32 7.76 -0.46 -7.32
CA ALA A 32 7.75 -1.86 -6.87
C ALA A 32 8.97 -2.21 -6.01
N SER A 33 10.16 -1.72 -6.38
CA SER A 33 11.38 -1.93 -5.60
C SER A 33 11.30 -1.25 -4.24
N ALA A 34 10.77 -0.02 -4.17
CA ALA A 34 10.57 0.70 -2.93
C ALA A 34 9.57 -0.01 -1.99
N LEU A 35 8.51 -0.61 -2.55
CA LEU A 35 7.59 -1.45 -1.78
C LEU A 35 8.29 -2.68 -1.20
N ALA A 36 9.05 -3.40 -2.03
CA ALA A 36 9.78 -4.60 -1.58
C ALA A 36 10.80 -4.27 -0.48
N GLU A 37 11.52 -3.16 -0.62
CA GLU A 37 12.45 -2.67 0.40
C GLU A 37 11.73 -2.33 1.70
N ALA A 38 10.67 -1.52 1.63
CA ALA A 38 9.88 -1.13 2.80
C ALA A 38 9.30 -2.33 3.56
N LEU A 39 8.80 -3.34 2.83
CA LEU A 39 8.30 -4.59 3.42
C LEU A 39 9.43 -5.41 4.06
N SER A 40 10.59 -5.52 3.42
CA SER A 40 11.74 -6.27 3.96
C SER A 40 12.29 -5.68 5.25
N GLN A 41 12.25 -4.36 5.38
CA GLN A 41 12.72 -3.64 6.57
C GLN A 41 11.62 -3.46 7.62
N GLN A 42 10.39 -3.89 7.33
CA GLN A 42 9.20 -3.63 8.16
C GLN A 42 9.06 -2.12 8.50
N ASN A 43 9.37 -1.27 7.52
CA ASN A 43 9.48 0.17 7.72
C ASN A 43 8.14 0.86 7.42
N GLU A 44 7.31 1.03 8.43
CA GLU A 44 5.98 1.66 8.30
C GLU A 44 6.05 3.07 7.71
N ALA A 45 7.05 3.87 8.08
CA ALA A 45 7.21 5.21 7.53
C ALA A 45 7.53 5.19 6.02
N ALA A 46 8.30 4.20 5.56
CA ALA A 46 8.53 3.98 4.14
C ALA A 46 7.27 3.45 3.43
N LEU A 47 6.52 2.54 4.07
CA LEU A 47 5.24 2.06 3.55
C LEU A 47 4.24 3.21 3.36
N SER A 48 4.12 4.13 4.32
CA SER A 48 3.25 5.31 4.18
C SER A 48 3.68 6.22 3.03
N LYS A 49 4.98 6.36 2.78
CA LYS A 49 5.46 7.11 1.59
C LYS A 49 5.11 6.40 0.28
N VAL A 50 5.23 5.08 0.23
CA VAL A 50 5.01 4.28 -0.99
C VAL A 50 3.52 4.10 -1.31
N LEU A 51 2.72 3.76 -0.31
CA LEU A 51 1.30 3.39 -0.44
C LEU A 51 0.35 4.55 -0.09
N GLY A 52 0.83 5.61 0.55
CA GLY A 52 0.04 6.73 1.05
C GLY A 52 -0.44 6.50 2.49
N ASP A 53 -0.72 7.58 3.23
CA ASP A 53 -0.94 7.55 4.69
C ASP A 53 -2.06 6.62 5.18
N ASN A 54 -3.05 6.32 4.34
CA ASN A 54 -4.21 5.50 4.73
C ASN A 54 -4.04 4.00 4.42
N TRP A 55 -2.85 3.54 4.01
CA TRP A 55 -2.64 2.16 3.55
C TRP A 55 -3.03 1.08 4.60
N GLN A 56 -2.87 1.39 5.89
CA GLN A 56 -3.19 0.49 7.00
C GLN A 56 -4.70 0.19 7.13
N GLN A 57 -5.57 1.01 6.52
CA GLN A 57 -7.01 0.74 6.49
C GLN A 57 -7.34 -0.53 5.68
N PHE A 58 -6.53 -0.84 4.68
CA PHE A 58 -6.76 -1.96 3.76
C PHE A 58 -5.83 -3.14 4.03
N LEU A 59 -4.71 -2.84 4.68
CA LEU A 59 -3.69 -3.80 5.06
C LEU A 59 -3.49 -3.71 6.58
N PRO A 60 -4.51 -4.05 7.40
CA PRO A 60 -4.37 -4.04 8.85
C PRO A 60 -3.32 -5.05 9.27
N THR A 61 -2.35 -4.61 10.08
CA THR A 61 -1.38 -5.49 10.76
C THR A 61 -2.07 -6.60 11.55
N ASP A 62 -3.29 -6.33 11.99
CA ASP A 62 -4.14 -7.20 12.77
C ASP A 62 -5.04 -7.96 11.78
N GLY A 63 -4.57 -9.09 11.25
CA GLY A 63 -5.34 -9.92 10.31
C GLY A 63 -4.75 -10.05 8.91
N ILE A 64 -3.68 -9.31 8.58
CA ILE A 64 -2.73 -9.81 7.59
C ILE A 64 -2.04 -11.01 8.21
N ASP A 65 -2.28 -12.18 7.62
CA ASP A 65 -1.49 -13.36 7.93
C ASP A 65 -0.01 -13.00 7.71
N PRO A 66 0.86 -13.06 8.74
CA PRO A 66 2.30 -12.84 8.57
C PRO A 66 2.89 -13.67 7.42
N SER A 67 2.26 -14.82 7.11
CA SER A 67 2.60 -15.66 5.97
C SER A 67 2.44 -14.96 4.61
N ALA A 68 1.58 -13.94 4.49
CA ALA A 68 1.32 -13.21 3.25
C ALA A 68 2.47 -12.26 2.89
N VAL A 69 3.02 -11.54 3.88
CA VAL A 69 4.22 -10.71 3.67
C VAL A 69 5.42 -11.60 3.40
N ASP A 70 5.59 -12.68 4.16
CA ASP A 70 6.65 -13.68 3.94
C ASP A 70 6.54 -14.32 2.55
N ARG A 71 5.31 -14.67 2.13
CA ARG A 71 5.06 -15.20 0.79
C ARG A 71 5.43 -14.20 -0.28
N TYR A 72 5.01 -12.94 -0.16
CA TYR A 72 5.39 -11.89 -1.11
C TYR A 72 6.90 -11.76 -1.20
N GLN A 73 7.62 -11.71 -0.07
CA GLN A 73 9.07 -11.60 -0.06
C GLN A 73 9.74 -12.81 -0.72
N ARG A 74 9.26 -14.04 -0.46
CA ARG A 74 9.75 -15.24 -1.15
C ARG A 74 9.50 -15.17 -2.65
N ASP A 75 8.27 -14.86 -3.06
CA ASP A 75 7.88 -14.82 -4.48
C ASP A 75 8.64 -13.71 -5.23
N TRP A 76 8.88 -12.56 -4.58
CA TRP A 76 9.69 -11.46 -5.10
C TRP A 76 11.12 -11.90 -5.45
N GLN A 77 11.75 -12.70 -4.58
CA GLN A 77 13.11 -13.22 -4.80
C GLN A 77 13.17 -14.24 -5.94
N VAL A 78 12.10 -14.99 -6.18
CA VAL A 78 12.01 -15.95 -7.28
C VAL A 78 11.95 -15.21 -8.62
N LYS A 79 11.00 -14.27 -8.75
CA LYS A 79 10.79 -13.49 -9.97
C LYS A 79 9.89 -12.30 -9.65
N HIS A 80 10.12 -11.17 -10.30
CA HIS A 80 9.22 -10.02 -10.27
C HIS A 80 9.19 -9.36 -11.65
N VAL A 81 8.00 -9.03 -12.15
CA VAL A 81 7.79 -8.43 -13.47
C VAL A 81 6.79 -7.30 -13.35
N ILE A 82 7.10 -6.17 -13.97
CA ILE A 82 6.11 -5.12 -14.22
C ILE A 82 5.41 -5.41 -15.54
N VAL A 83 4.08 -5.53 -15.48
CA VAL A 83 3.21 -5.60 -16.64
C VAL A 83 2.56 -4.23 -16.81
N GLN A 84 3.03 -3.45 -17.78
CA GLN A 84 2.48 -2.12 -18.06
C GLN A 84 1.43 -2.18 -19.17
N GLN A 85 0.28 -1.52 -18.96
CA GLN A 85 -0.76 -1.30 -19.97
C GLN A 85 -1.23 0.16 -19.91
N GLY A 86 -0.79 0.96 -20.87
CA GLY A 86 -1.08 2.40 -20.90
C GLY A 86 -0.53 3.11 -19.66
N ASP A 87 -1.43 3.76 -18.92
CA ASP A 87 -1.13 4.50 -17.70
C ASP A 87 -1.26 3.64 -16.43
N ASN A 88 -1.49 2.34 -16.56
CA ASN A 88 -1.51 1.39 -15.46
C ASN A 88 -0.34 0.41 -15.58
N ALA A 89 0.16 -0.03 -14.44
CA ALA A 89 1.17 -1.07 -14.32
C ALA A 89 0.84 -1.97 -13.14
N TRP A 90 1.12 -3.26 -13.29
CA TRP A 90 0.92 -4.23 -12.24
C TRP A 90 2.22 -4.97 -11.95
N LEU A 91 2.41 -5.31 -10.68
CA LEU A 91 3.51 -6.13 -10.22
C LEU A 91 3.05 -7.59 -10.13
N ASP A 92 3.68 -8.47 -10.90
CA ASP A 92 3.55 -9.92 -10.78
C ASP A 92 4.81 -10.49 -10.10
N VAL A 93 4.65 -11.35 -9.09
CA VAL A 93 5.75 -11.99 -8.36
C VAL A 93 5.67 -13.52 -8.39
N GLY A 94 6.81 -14.18 -8.22
CA GLY A 94 6.92 -15.64 -8.12
C GLY A 94 6.81 -16.37 -9.46
N SER A 95 6.91 -17.71 -9.39
CA SER A 95 6.77 -18.60 -10.57
C SER A 95 5.35 -18.56 -11.14
N GLU A 96 4.36 -18.45 -10.26
CA GLU A 96 2.93 -18.43 -10.60
C GLU A 96 2.44 -17.06 -11.08
N ALA A 97 3.34 -16.08 -11.21
CA ALA A 97 3.02 -14.71 -11.61
C ALA A 97 1.85 -14.12 -10.79
N TRP A 98 1.93 -14.26 -9.46
CA TRP A 98 0.91 -13.72 -8.58
C TRP A 98 0.90 -12.19 -8.66
N ARG A 99 -0.21 -11.66 -9.15
CA ARG A 99 -0.49 -10.24 -9.33
C ARG A 99 -0.72 -9.56 -7.98
N LEU A 100 0.06 -8.54 -7.63
CA LEU A 100 -0.27 -7.65 -6.52
C LEU A 100 -1.59 -6.91 -6.80
N PRO A 101 -2.55 -6.88 -5.85
CA PRO A 101 -3.87 -6.29 -6.10
C PRO A 101 -3.85 -4.76 -6.20
N VAL A 102 -2.81 -4.10 -5.69
CA VAL A 102 -2.66 -2.65 -5.76
C VAL A 102 -1.91 -2.27 -7.05
N PRO A 103 -2.58 -1.62 -8.03
CA PRO A 103 -1.91 -1.20 -9.25
C PRO A 103 -0.99 0.00 -9.01
N ILE A 104 -0.05 0.19 -9.92
CA ILE A 104 0.80 1.38 -10.02
C ILE A 104 0.25 2.21 -11.20
N VAL A 105 -0.12 3.45 -10.93
CA VAL A 105 -0.75 4.33 -11.92
C VAL A 105 0.18 5.50 -12.27
N LYS A 106 0.14 5.89 -13.54
CA LYS A 106 0.86 7.07 -14.05
C LYS A 106 0.07 8.33 -13.75
N THR A 107 0.77 9.34 -13.26
CA THR A 107 0.24 10.68 -12.99
C THR A 107 1.08 11.72 -13.71
N SER A 108 0.67 13.00 -13.64
CA SER A 108 1.48 14.11 -14.12
C SER A 108 2.82 14.28 -13.40
N GLN A 109 2.96 13.71 -12.19
CA GLN A 109 4.15 13.84 -11.34
C GLN A 109 5.05 12.59 -11.37
N GLY A 110 4.60 11.51 -11.99
CA GLY A 110 5.29 10.21 -11.98
C GLY A 110 4.33 9.05 -11.72
N TRP A 111 4.89 7.92 -11.34
CA TRP A 111 4.17 6.70 -11.00
C TRP A 111 3.95 6.59 -9.50
N ARG A 112 2.79 6.10 -9.07
CA ARG A 112 2.50 5.82 -7.65
C ARG A 112 1.55 4.64 -7.51
N PHE A 113 1.52 4.00 -6.35
CA PHE A 113 0.48 3.01 -6.06
C PHE A 113 -0.89 3.68 -5.92
N ASP A 114 -1.93 3.04 -6.46
CA ASP A 114 -3.30 3.45 -6.26
C ASP A 114 -4.01 2.51 -5.27
N MET A 115 -3.91 2.86 -3.98
CA MET A 115 -4.55 2.09 -2.91
C MET A 115 -6.07 2.08 -3.02
N ALA A 116 -6.69 3.15 -3.53
CA ALA A 116 -8.14 3.19 -3.70
C ALA A 116 -8.60 2.19 -4.76
N ALA A 117 -7.88 2.09 -5.89
CA ALA A 117 -8.13 1.05 -6.88
C ALA A 117 -7.84 -0.36 -6.36
N GLY A 118 -6.86 -0.50 -5.45
CA GLY A 118 -6.52 -1.79 -4.84
C GLY A 118 -7.55 -2.30 -3.84
N GLU A 119 -8.31 -1.41 -3.18
CA GLU A 119 -9.29 -1.77 -2.15
C GLU A 119 -10.33 -2.79 -2.64
N GLU A 120 -10.99 -2.50 -3.76
CA GLU A 120 -12.05 -3.35 -4.32
C GLU A 120 -11.53 -4.75 -4.66
N GLU A 121 -10.32 -4.83 -5.22
CA GLU A 121 -9.66 -6.08 -5.57
C GLU A 121 -9.23 -6.87 -4.32
N ILE A 122 -8.69 -6.20 -3.30
CA ILE A 122 -8.31 -6.84 -2.02
C ILE A 122 -9.55 -7.48 -1.38
N LEU A 123 -10.66 -6.75 -1.32
CA LEU A 123 -11.92 -7.23 -0.75
C LEU A 123 -12.46 -8.43 -1.55
N THR A 124 -12.52 -8.30 -2.88
CA THR A 124 -12.99 -9.36 -3.78
C THR A 124 -12.18 -10.65 -3.59
N ARG A 125 -10.85 -10.55 -3.51
CA ARG A 125 -9.98 -11.71 -3.27
C ARG A 125 -10.16 -12.31 -1.87
N ALA A 126 -10.43 -11.50 -0.86
CA ALA A 126 -10.67 -11.98 0.49
C ALA A 126 -11.97 -12.79 0.57
N ILE A 127 -13.05 -12.29 -0.06
CA ILE A 127 -14.33 -13.00 -0.17
C ILE A 127 -14.11 -14.34 -0.87
N GLY A 128 -13.46 -14.36 -2.03
CA GLY A 128 -13.20 -15.60 -2.76
C GLY A 128 -12.41 -16.64 -1.96
N ARG A 129 -11.39 -16.23 -1.17
CA ARG A 129 -10.66 -17.15 -0.28
C ARG A 129 -11.51 -17.69 0.86
N ASN A 130 -12.38 -16.86 1.44
CA ASN A 130 -13.27 -17.26 2.52
C ASN A 130 -14.33 -18.25 2.03
N GLU A 131 -14.89 -18.02 0.84
CA GLU A 131 -15.85 -18.95 0.22
C GLU A 131 -15.20 -20.31 -0.08
N LEU A 132 -13.99 -20.33 -0.65
CA LEU A 132 -13.24 -21.58 -0.88
C LEU A 132 -12.92 -22.30 0.43
N SER A 133 -12.55 -21.57 1.49
CA SER A 133 -12.32 -22.14 2.81
C SER A 133 -13.57 -22.78 3.41
N ALA A 134 -14.73 -22.13 3.25
CA ALA A 134 -16.01 -22.66 3.72
C ALA A 134 -16.38 -23.96 2.99
N ILE A 135 -16.20 -24.02 1.67
CA ILE A 135 -16.42 -25.24 0.88
C ILE A 135 -15.50 -26.37 1.35
N ALA A 136 -14.21 -26.08 1.55
CA ALA A 136 -13.26 -27.07 2.04
C ALA A 136 -13.64 -27.61 3.43
N ALA A 137 -14.12 -26.75 4.34
CA ALA A 137 -14.59 -27.16 5.66
C ALA A 137 -15.83 -28.06 5.59
N MET A 138 -16.76 -27.79 4.67
CA MET A 138 -17.93 -28.65 4.46
C MET A 138 -17.55 -30.04 3.93
N HIS A 139 -16.57 -30.12 3.01
CA HIS A 139 -16.03 -31.41 2.56
C HIS A 139 -15.37 -32.18 3.72
N ALA A 140 -14.53 -31.51 4.51
CA ALA A 140 -13.87 -32.13 5.66
C ALA A 140 -14.86 -32.64 6.72
N TYR A 141 -16.02 -31.99 6.87
CA TYR A 141 -17.08 -32.45 7.78
C TYR A 141 -17.80 -33.72 7.27
N ILE A 142 -17.98 -33.87 5.95
CA ILE A 142 -18.60 -35.06 5.35
C ILE A 142 -17.64 -36.26 5.37
N ASP A 143 -16.34 -36.00 5.21
CA ASP A 143 -15.30 -37.05 5.16
C ASP A 143 -14.90 -37.58 6.56
N ALA A 144 -15.34 -36.91 7.65
CA ALA A 144 -15.01 -37.26 9.04
C ALA A 144 -16.03 -38.23 9.68
#